data_AF-A0A2E6J0L4-F1
#
_entry.id   AF-A0A2E6J0L4-F1
#
_cell.length_a   1.000
_cell.length_b   1.000
_cell.length_c   1.000
_cell.angle_alpha   90.00
_cell.angle_beta   90.00
_cell.angle_gamma   90.00
#
_symmetry.space_group_name_H-M   'P 1'
#
loop_
_entity.id
_entity.type
_entity.pdbx_description
1 polymer ?
#
loop_
_entity_poly.entity_id
_entity_poly.type
_entity_poly.pdbx_seq_one_letter_code
_entity_poly.pdbx_strand_id
1 'polypeptide(L)'
;MKIKTILKKKIKDKKKTIIHGEFKIINYKNLKNKKIVAFTGIGIPEKFHNSLKEKKLNVVKFFSFPDHFIYNKKIINNLINEAKKNNSILVSTLKDKQRINYKQRKQIFFMDLEIKLKKEKTLIDFLKKKKIV
;
A
#
# COMPACT_ATOMS: atom_id res chain seq x y z
N MET A 1 7.76 -9.11 -15.47
CA MET A 1 7.02 -10.22 -16.14
C MET A 1 7.63 -11.62 -15.90
N LYS A 2 8.96 -11.79 -15.84
CA LYS A 2 9.64 -13.10 -15.68
C LYS A 2 9.41 -13.85 -14.34
N ILE A 3 9.30 -13.14 -13.21
CA ILE A 3 9.18 -13.74 -11.86
C ILE A 3 7.87 -14.54 -11.67
N LYS A 4 6.73 -14.02 -12.16
CA LYS A 4 5.43 -14.72 -12.10
C LYS A 4 5.49 -16.07 -12.82
N THR A 5 6.21 -16.15 -13.93
CA THR A 5 6.33 -17.35 -14.77
C THR A 5 7.18 -18.42 -14.09
N ILE A 6 8.30 -18.03 -13.46
CA ILE A 6 9.19 -18.96 -12.73
C ILE A 6 8.51 -19.52 -11.47
N LEU A 7 7.83 -18.67 -10.69
CA LEU A 7 7.06 -19.11 -9.53
C LEU A 7 5.92 -20.05 -9.92
N LYS A 8 5.18 -19.74 -10.99
CA LYS A 8 4.13 -20.62 -11.50
C LYS A 8 4.70 -22.00 -11.86
N LYS A 9 5.87 -22.07 -12.49
CA LYS A 9 6.53 -23.35 -12.86
C LYS A 9 6.92 -24.16 -11.62
N LYS A 10 7.65 -23.56 -10.66
CA LYS A 10 8.04 -24.22 -9.39
C LYS A 10 6.87 -24.63 -8.49
N ILE A 11 5.77 -23.89 -8.52
CA ILE A 11 4.57 -24.23 -7.74
C ILE A 11 3.74 -25.30 -8.45
N LYS A 12 3.73 -25.36 -9.80
CA LYS A 12 2.97 -26.38 -10.55
C LYS A 12 3.40 -27.82 -10.20
N ASP A 13 4.69 -28.01 -9.89
CA ASP A 13 5.26 -29.32 -9.56
C ASP A 13 4.86 -29.83 -8.16
N LYS A 14 4.28 -28.97 -7.31
CA LYS A 14 3.74 -29.35 -6.00
C LYS A 14 2.26 -29.05 -6.02
N LYS A 15 1.37 -30.06 -5.97
CA LYS A 15 -0.11 -29.92 -5.93
C LYS A 15 -0.61 -28.99 -4.79
N LYS A 16 -0.35 -27.69 -4.89
CA LYS A 16 -0.57 -26.66 -3.87
C LYS A 16 -1.65 -25.70 -4.37
N THR A 17 -2.60 -25.40 -3.50
CA THR A 17 -3.61 -24.38 -3.76
C THR A 17 -2.96 -23.00 -3.75
N ILE A 18 -3.12 -22.22 -4.82
CA ILE A 18 -2.65 -20.84 -4.91
C ILE A 18 -3.86 -19.92 -4.76
N ILE A 19 -3.80 -19.04 -3.77
CA ILE A 19 -4.80 -17.99 -3.57
C ILE A 19 -4.16 -16.65 -3.91
N HIS A 20 -4.83 -15.89 -4.76
CA HIS A 20 -4.33 -14.59 -5.21
C HIS A 20 -5.03 -13.48 -4.43
N GLY A 21 -4.25 -12.54 -3.88
CA GLY A 21 -4.77 -11.29 -3.30
C GLY A 21 -4.48 -10.09 -4.20
N GLU A 22 -5.39 -9.14 -4.24
CA GLU A 22 -5.19 -7.81 -4.84
C GLU A 22 -5.19 -6.74 -3.76
N PHE A 23 -4.23 -5.82 -3.85
CA PHE A 23 -4.17 -4.66 -2.97
C PHE A 23 -5.14 -3.59 -3.46
N LYS A 24 -5.92 -3.03 -2.54
CA LYS A 24 -6.83 -1.92 -2.82
C LYS A 24 -6.68 -0.84 -1.76
N ILE A 25 -6.64 0.41 -2.21
CA ILE A 25 -6.80 1.55 -1.30
C ILE A 25 -8.29 1.74 -1.01
N ILE A 26 -8.62 2.01 0.24
CA ILE A 26 -9.97 2.37 0.69
C ILE A 26 -10.00 3.82 1.21
N ASN A 27 -11.20 4.36 1.41
CA ASN A 27 -11.41 5.72 1.96
C ASN A 27 -10.71 6.88 1.20
N TYR A 28 -10.44 6.70 -0.10
CA TYR A 28 -9.74 7.69 -0.94
C TYR A 28 -10.65 8.81 -1.49
N LYS A 29 -11.96 8.77 -1.25
CA LYS A 29 -12.93 9.71 -1.83
C LYS A 29 -12.57 11.18 -1.51
N ASN A 30 -12.09 11.45 -0.30
CA ASN A 30 -11.73 12.80 0.17
C ASN A 30 -10.49 13.40 -0.54
N LEU A 31 -9.78 12.59 -1.33
CA LEU A 31 -8.61 12.98 -2.11
C LEU A 31 -8.92 13.20 -3.60
N LYS A 32 -10.16 12.95 -4.04
CA LYS A 32 -10.57 13.23 -5.41
C LYS A 32 -10.42 14.71 -5.72
N ASN A 33 -9.92 14.99 -6.93
CA ASN A 33 -9.66 16.35 -7.45
C ASN A 33 -8.64 17.17 -6.64
N LYS A 34 -7.94 16.56 -5.68
CA LYS A 34 -6.88 17.22 -4.90
C LYS A 34 -5.51 16.78 -5.39
N LYS A 35 -4.55 17.70 -5.42
CA LYS A 35 -3.13 17.36 -5.60
C LYS A 35 -2.64 16.61 -4.37
N ILE A 36 -1.94 15.50 -4.57
CA ILE A 36 -1.37 14.73 -3.48
C ILE A 36 0.12 14.50 -3.69
N VAL A 37 0.89 14.73 -2.63
CA VAL A 37 2.25 14.21 -2.49
C VAL A 37 2.11 12.96 -1.64
N ALA A 38 2.56 11.82 -2.16
CA ALA A 38 2.43 10.54 -1.47
C ALA A 38 3.80 9.99 -1.07
N PHE A 39 3.85 9.26 0.05
CA PHE A 39 5.03 8.49 0.43
C PHE A 39 4.68 7.19 1.12
N THR A 40 5.58 6.20 1.05
CA THR A 40 5.41 4.95 1.81
C THR A 40 6.73 4.20 2.04
N GLY A 41 6.81 3.48 3.16
CA GLY A 41 7.90 2.59 3.54
C GLY A 41 7.42 1.15 3.77
N ILE A 42 6.44 0.71 2.98
CA ILE A 42 5.99 -0.69 2.90
C ILE A 42 6.85 -1.47 1.90
N GLY A 43 7.01 -2.78 2.08
CA GLY A 43 7.92 -3.60 1.26
C GLY A 43 7.63 -3.71 -0.24
N ILE A 44 6.52 -3.14 -0.76
CA ILE A 44 6.30 -2.99 -2.21
C ILE A 44 5.66 -1.61 -2.49
N PRO A 45 6.44 -0.51 -2.48
CA PRO A 45 5.92 0.85 -2.68
C PRO A 45 5.19 1.03 -4.01
N GLU A 46 5.63 0.33 -5.08
CA GLU A 46 5.02 0.45 -6.41
C GLU A 46 3.55 0.00 -6.41
N LYS A 47 3.19 -0.98 -5.58
CA LYS A 47 1.78 -1.41 -5.48
C LYS A 47 0.91 -0.29 -4.94
N PHE A 48 1.38 0.41 -3.92
CA PHE A 48 0.67 1.55 -3.37
C PHE A 48 0.54 2.66 -4.41
N HIS A 49 1.65 3.04 -5.05
CA HIS A 49 1.64 4.06 -6.11
C HIS A 49 0.67 3.72 -7.25
N ASN A 50 0.70 2.48 -7.73
CA ASN A 50 -0.19 2.01 -8.79
C ASN A 50 -1.65 2.07 -8.35
N SER A 51 -1.98 1.68 -7.11
CA SER A 51 -3.35 1.79 -6.61
C SER A 51 -3.85 3.25 -6.54
N LEU A 52 -2.98 4.24 -6.26
CA LEU A 52 -3.36 5.66 -6.35
C LEU A 52 -3.75 6.05 -7.77
N LYS A 53 -2.95 5.61 -8.75
CA LYS A 53 -3.15 5.88 -10.18
C LYS A 53 -4.40 5.18 -10.72
N GLU A 54 -4.63 3.92 -10.35
CA GLU A 54 -5.84 3.17 -10.71
C GLU A 54 -7.11 3.88 -10.22
N LYS A 55 -7.04 4.52 -9.05
CA LYS A 55 -8.13 5.36 -8.54
C LYS A 55 -8.17 6.77 -9.13
N LYS A 56 -7.35 7.07 -10.13
CA LYS A 56 -7.25 8.38 -10.80
C LYS A 56 -7.04 9.53 -9.80
N LEU A 57 -6.21 9.31 -8.79
CA LEU A 57 -5.80 10.38 -7.87
C LEU A 57 -4.66 11.20 -8.49
N ASN A 58 -4.66 12.51 -8.25
CA ASN A 58 -3.65 13.42 -8.81
C ASN A 58 -2.37 13.40 -7.97
N VAL A 59 -1.55 12.37 -8.16
CA VAL A 59 -0.24 12.24 -7.52
C VAL A 59 0.77 13.15 -8.21
N VAL A 60 1.15 14.25 -7.56
CA VAL A 60 2.13 15.21 -8.10
C VAL A 60 3.57 14.80 -7.80
N LYS A 61 3.80 14.12 -6.67
CA LYS A 61 5.07 13.48 -6.33
C LYS A 61 4.83 12.20 -5.51
N PHE A 62 5.74 11.25 -5.66
CA PHE A 62 5.74 9.99 -4.91
C PHE A 62 7.14 9.71 -4.36
N PHE A 63 7.24 9.49 -3.04
CA PHE A 63 8.48 9.12 -2.37
C PHE A 63 8.41 7.69 -1.85
N SER A 64 9.26 6.81 -2.37
CA SER A 64 9.43 5.45 -1.86
C SER A 64 10.54 5.39 -0.82
N PHE A 65 10.30 4.64 0.25
CA PHE A 65 11.28 4.30 1.26
C PHE A 65 11.41 2.77 1.35
N PRO A 66 12.56 2.24 1.82
CA PRO A 66 12.72 0.81 2.10
C PRO A 66 11.66 0.26 3.05
N ASP A 67 11.43 -1.05 3.03
CA ASP A 67 10.55 -1.66 4.03
C ASP A 67 11.11 -1.42 5.43
N HIS A 68 10.22 -1.20 6.39
CA HIS A 68 10.59 -0.90 7.78
C HIS A 68 11.40 0.38 7.97
N PHE A 69 11.38 1.29 7.00
CA PHE A 69 12.07 2.58 7.14
C PHE A 69 11.64 3.36 8.39
N ILE A 70 12.63 3.87 9.11
CA ILE A 70 12.44 4.65 10.34
C ILE A 70 12.35 6.13 9.98
N TYR A 71 11.17 6.72 10.19
CA TYR A 71 10.93 8.13 9.92
C TYR A 71 11.38 9.00 11.10
N ASN A 72 12.53 9.66 10.96
CA ASN A 72 12.89 10.71 11.91
C ASN A 72 12.09 12.01 11.65
N LYS A 73 12.11 12.92 12.62
CA LYS A 73 11.35 14.19 12.55
C LYS A 73 11.72 15.02 11.32
N LYS A 74 13.01 15.11 10.96
CA LYS A 74 13.51 15.90 9.84
C LYS A 74 12.96 15.40 8.51
N ILE A 75 12.95 14.09 8.30
CA ILE A 75 12.42 13.46 7.08
C ILE A 75 10.93 13.79 6.90
N ILE A 76 10.13 13.61 7.95
CA ILE A 76 8.70 13.92 7.88
C ILE A 76 8.45 15.41 7.66
N ASN A 77 9.22 16.29 8.30
CA ASN A 77 9.11 17.73 8.07
C ASN A 77 9.45 18.11 6.62
N ASN A 78 10.45 17.47 6.01
CA ASN A 78 10.77 17.68 4.60
C ASN A 78 9.62 17.26 3.70
N LEU A 79 8.99 16.11 3.95
CA LEU A 79 7.81 15.65 3.20
C LEU A 79 6.61 16.59 3.36
N ILE A 80 6.39 17.12 4.56
CA ILE A 80 5.35 18.12 4.83
C ILE A 80 5.62 19.40 4.04
N ASN A 81 6.88 19.87 4.03
CA ASN A 81 7.28 21.05 3.27
C ASN A 81 7.14 20.84 1.76
N GLU A 82 7.47 19.65 1.25
CA GLU A 82 7.21 19.28 -0.14
C GLU A 82 5.72 19.35 -0.47
N ALA A 83 4.86 18.83 0.39
CA ALA A 83 3.42 18.90 0.17
C ALA A 83 2.91 20.36 0.14
N LYS A 84 3.39 21.21 1.07
CA LYS A 84 3.09 22.65 1.10
C LYS A 84 3.56 23.37 -0.17
N LYS A 85 4.79 23.13 -0.60
CA LYS A 85 5.37 23.73 -1.82
C LYS A 85 4.54 23.42 -3.07
N ASN A 86 3.95 22.22 -3.14
CA ASN A 86 3.11 21.79 -4.25
C ASN A 86 1.62 22.13 -4.07
N ASN A 87 1.26 22.88 -3.02
CA ASN A 87 -0.12 23.15 -2.59
C ASN A 87 -0.98 21.88 -2.61
N SER A 88 -0.52 20.86 -1.90
CA SER A 88 -1.00 19.48 -2.00
C SER A 88 -1.16 18.84 -0.63
N ILE A 89 -1.95 17.76 -0.57
CA ILE A 89 -2.10 16.95 0.63
C ILE A 89 -0.95 15.95 0.71
N LEU A 90 -0.31 15.85 1.88
CA LEU A 90 0.63 14.78 2.17
C LEU A 90 -0.12 13.50 2.53
N VAL A 91 0.16 12.41 1.81
CA VAL A 91 -0.56 11.14 1.93
C VAL A 91 0.41 9.99 2.22
N SER A 92 0.04 9.09 3.13
CA SER A 92 0.80 7.87 3.42
C SER A 92 -0.10 6.70 3.83
N THR A 93 0.47 5.56 4.22
CA THR A 93 -0.27 4.37 4.62
C THR A 93 -0.48 4.30 6.14
N LEU A 94 -1.50 3.58 6.61
CA LEU A 94 -1.67 3.30 8.04
C LEU A 94 -0.48 2.52 8.64
N LYS A 95 0.23 1.71 7.85
CA LYS A 95 1.46 1.02 8.30
C LYS A 95 2.55 2.04 8.64
N ASP A 96 2.71 3.05 7.79
CA ASP A 96 3.69 4.13 8.01
C ASP A 96 3.30 5.03 9.20
N LYS A 97 1.99 5.25 9.45
CA LYS A 97 1.49 5.99 10.62
C LYS A 97 2.09 5.51 11.92
N GLN A 98 2.21 4.19 12.11
CA GLN A 98 2.73 3.60 13.35
C GLN A 98 4.18 4.02 13.66
N ARG A 99 4.95 4.37 12.62
CA ARG A 99 6.38 4.71 12.72
C ARG A 99 6.64 6.22 12.77
N ILE A 100 5.59 7.05 12.67
CA ILE A 100 5.69 8.51 12.64
C ILE A 100 5.30 9.09 14.00
N ASN A 101 5.97 10.18 14.43
CA ASN A 101 5.64 10.86 15.68
C ASN A 101 4.21 11.43 15.69
N TYR A 102 3.50 11.28 16.81
CA TYR A 102 2.10 11.72 16.95
C TYR A 102 1.84 13.18 16.55
N LYS A 103 2.74 14.11 16.89
CA LYS A 103 2.59 15.54 16.55
C LYS A 103 2.57 15.76 15.04
N GLN A 104 3.35 14.99 14.29
CA GLN A 104 3.46 15.11 12.83
C GLN A 104 2.33 14.39 12.09
N ARG A 105 1.73 13.35 12.70
CA ARG A 105 0.60 12.60 12.10
C ARG A 105 -0.58 13.49 11.72
N LYS A 106 -0.84 14.58 12.45
CA LYS A 106 -1.95 15.50 12.19
C LYS A 106 -1.86 16.21 10.83
N GLN A 107 -0.67 16.27 10.23
CA GLN A 107 -0.42 16.91 8.94
C GLN A 107 -0.39 15.92 7.76
N ILE A 108 -0.73 14.65 8.01
CA ILE A 108 -0.62 13.57 7.04
C ILE A 108 -1.98 12.88 6.94
N PHE A 109 -2.48 12.74 5.72
CA PHE A 109 -3.64 11.91 5.44
C PHE A 109 -3.19 10.45 5.32
N PHE A 110 -3.66 9.60 6.22
CA PHE A 110 -3.33 8.18 6.19
C PHE A 110 -4.43 7.38 5.50
N MET A 111 -4.04 6.62 4.47
CA MET A 111 -4.91 5.69 3.78
C MET A 111 -4.76 4.27 4.33
N ASP A 112 -5.90 3.60 4.34
CA ASP A 112 -5.98 2.19 4.65
C ASP A 112 -5.84 1.35 3.38
N LEU A 113 -5.23 0.19 3.53
CA LEU A 113 -4.92 -0.77 2.48
C LEU A 113 -5.63 -2.09 2.79
N GLU A 114 -6.51 -2.51 1.90
CA GLU A 114 -7.21 -3.78 2.01
C GLU A 114 -6.62 -4.80 1.01
N ILE A 115 -6.56 -6.06 1.42
CA ILE A 115 -6.24 -7.17 0.52
C ILE A 115 -7.55 -7.87 0.16
N LYS A 116 -7.99 -7.72 -1.08
CA LYS A 116 -9.13 -8.48 -1.60
C LYS A 116 -8.66 -9.81 -2.15
N LEU A 117 -9.10 -10.90 -1.54
CA LEU A 117 -8.81 -12.25 -2.02
C LEU A 117 -9.64 -12.57 -3.28
N LYS A 118 -8.98 -13.15 -4.29
CA LYS A 118 -9.66 -13.75 -5.44
C LYS A 118 -10.14 -15.14 -5.04
N LYS A 119 -11.39 -15.45 -5.40
CA LYS A 119 -12.02 -16.74 -5.12
C LYS A 119 -11.89 -17.11 -3.63
N GLU A 120 -12.33 -16.21 -2.75
CA GLU A 120 -12.27 -16.38 -1.30
C GLU A 120 -12.84 -17.73 -0.83
N LYS A 121 -13.92 -18.20 -1.47
CA LYS A 121 -14.49 -19.53 -1.25
C LYS A 121 -13.46 -20.66 -1.35
N THR A 122 -12.52 -20.57 -2.29
CA THR A 122 -11.43 -21.56 -2.45
C THR A 122 -10.50 -21.59 -1.23
N LEU A 123 -10.25 -20.45 -0.58
CA LEU A 123 -9.50 -20.43 0.68
C LEU A 123 -10.31 -21.07 1.80
N ILE A 124 -11.58 -20.69 1.95
CA ILE A 124 -12.46 -21.23 3.00
C ILE A 124 -12.59 -22.75 2.87
N ASP A 125 -12.86 -23.26 1.68
CA ASP A 125 -12.97 -24.69 1.41
C ASP A 125 -11.66 -25.43 1.72
N PHE A 126 -10.51 -24.82 1.39
CA PHE A 126 -9.19 -25.36 1.72
C PHE A 126 -8.97 -25.45 3.24
N LEU A 127 -9.32 -24.39 3.98
CA LEU A 127 -9.15 -24.36 5.44
C LEU A 127 -10.07 -25.37 6.14
N LYS A 128 -11.33 -25.49 5.69
CA LYS A 128 -12.28 -26.52 6.17
C LYS A 128 -11.75 -27.93 5.95
N LYS A 129 -11.25 -28.21 4.74
CA LYS A 129 -10.63 -29.51 4.42
C LYS A 129 -9.43 -29.83 5.32
N LYS A 130 -8.75 -28.81 5.83
CA LYS A 130 -7.62 -28.94 6.76
C LYS A 130 -8.01 -28.89 8.23
N LYS A 131 -9.31 -28.76 8.55
CA LYS A 131 -9.85 -28.65 9.92
C LYS A 131 -9.23 -27.50 10.72
N ILE A 132 -8.88 -26.40 10.06
CA ILE A 132 -8.34 -25.18 10.69
C ILE A 132 -9.50 -24.28 11.17
N VAL A 133 -10.58 -24.27 10.41
CA VAL A 133 -11.89 -23.64 10.69
C VAL A 133 -13.00 -24.59 10.30
#